data_AF-A0A5B6YJM5-F1
#
_entry.id   AF-A0A5B6YJM5-F1
#
_cell.length_a   1.000
_cell.length_b   1.000
_cell.length_c   1.000
_cell.angle_alpha   90.00
_cell.angle_beta   90.00
_cell.angle_gamma   90.00
#
_symmetry.space_group_name_H-M   'P 1'
#
loop_
_entity.id
_entity.type
_entity.pdbx_description
1 polymer ?
#
loop_
_entity_poly.entity_id
_entity_poly.type
_entity_poly.pdbx_seq_one_letter_code
_entity_poly.pdbx_strand_id
1 'polypeptide(L)'
;ASLTRCSIWSTTSSSSFNNISRLLIKRQSQQQSWKRMASTVEASNEGIEEKLTAPYGSWKSPITADVVSGGEKRLGGSAVDAHGRLFWLESRPTESGRVVLVREPEKPGDEPIDITPKEFAVRTVAQEYGGGAFKISGDTVIFSNYRDQRLYKQSIVSTDSSPVPLTPDYGGPTVCYADGVFDLRFNRFVTVREDRRENSLNPTTTIISIDLSNKNIQEPKVLVDGNDFYAFPRMDHKGERIAWIEWGHPNMPWDKSELWVGYISENGDVYKRICVAGGDPTLVESPTKPKWSPKGLKGPTGFKEADSYSCVGGFVIEKGSTGLLTFRLLSMKVP
;
A
#
# COMPACT_ATOMS: atom_id res chain seq x y z
N ALA A 1 -58.75 36.97 26.51
CA ALA A 1 -57.95 38.14 26.92
C ALA A 1 -56.50 37.67 27.02
N SER A 2 -55.53 38.00 26.19
CA SER A 2 -55.26 39.01 25.14
C SER A 2 -54.30 38.28 24.16
N LEU A 3 -54.55 38.00 22.87
CA LEU A 3 -54.78 38.80 21.65
C LEU A 3 -53.85 40.00 21.43
N THR A 4 -52.75 39.79 20.68
CA THR A 4 -52.29 40.65 19.56
C THR A 4 -51.24 39.84 18.75
N ARG A 5 -51.47 39.33 17.54
CA ARG A 5 -51.73 39.88 16.19
C ARG A 5 -50.55 40.63 15.55
N CYS A 6 -50.13 40.07 14.41
CA CYS A 6 -49.62 40.71 13.18
C CYS A 6 -48.40 41.66 13.25
N SER A 7 -47.41 41.38 12.39
CA SER A 7 -47.37 42.02 11.06
C SER A 7 -46.29 41.44 10.16
N ILE A 8 -46.74 40.99 9.00
CA ILE A 8 -45.97 40.79 7.77
C ILE A 8 -45.42 42.15 7.32
N TRP A 9 -44.13 42.25 7.06
CA TRP A 9 -43.55 43.22 6.14
C TRP A 9 -42.71 42.47 5.11
N SER A 10 -43.33 42.31 3.95
CA SER A 10 -42.69 42.08 2.66
C SER A 10 -42.34 43.44 2.05
N THR A 11 -41.05 43.69 1.80
CA THR A 11 -40.62 44.68 0.80
C THR A 11 -39.37 44.17 0.10
N THR A 12 -39.62 43.65 -1.10
CA THR A 12 -38.82 43.78 -2.32
C THR A 12 -37.62 44.73 -2.29
N SER A 13 -36.44 44.18 -2.55
CA SER A 13 -35.52 44.71 -3.57
C SER A 13 -35.09 43.50 -4.41
N SER A 14 -35.69 43.33 -5.58
CA SER A 14 -35.17 43.82 -6.85
C SER A 14 -33.75 43.33 -7.14
N SER A 15 -33.72 42.31 -8.00
CA SER A 15 -32.86 42.25 -9.19
C SER A 15 -31.35 42.33 -8.99
N SER A 16 -30.74 41.16 -9.16
CA SER A 16 -29.41 40.85 -9.74
C SER A 16 -28.82 39.79 -8.81
N PHE A 17 -28.78 38.51 -9.17
CA PHE A 17 -27.86 37.99 -10.16
C PHE A 17 -28.51 36.85 -10.97
N ASN A 18 -29.21 37.21 -12.04
CA ASN A 18 -29.18 36.38 -13.25
C ASN A 18 -27.85 36.70 -13.93
N ASN A 19 -26.81 35.94 -13.61
CA ASN A 19 -25.63 35.78 -14.44
C ASN A 19 -25.12 34.36 -14.24
N ILE A 20 -25.93 33.38 -14.68
CA ILE A 20 -25.38 32.13 -15.16
C ILE A 20 -24.68 32.50 -16.47
N SER A 21 -23.44 32.97 -16.34
CA SER A 21 -22.50 32.97 -17.45
C SER A 21 -22.31 31.51 -17.80
N ARG A 22 -23.06 31.03 -18.81
CA ARG A 22 -22.70 29.84 -19.56
C ARG A 22 -21.32 30.12 -20.14
N LEU A 23 -20.28 29.71 -19.42
CA LEU A 23 -18.95 29.54 -19.97
C LEU A 23 -19.07 28.42 -20.99
N LEU A 24 -19.41 28.82 -22.22
CA LEU A 24 -19.12 28.08 -23.44
C LEU A 24 -17.61 27.83 -23.42
N ILE A 25 -17.22 26.67 -22.89
CA ILE A 25 -15.89 26.12 -23.11
C ILE A 25 -15.82 25.87 -24.61
N LYS A 26 -15.29 26.84 -25.35
CA LYS A 26 -14.78 26.61 -26.70
C LYS A 26 -13.79 25.48 -26.56
N ARG A 27 -14.16 24.32 -27.12
CA ARG A 27 -13.26 23.20 -27.34
C ARG A 27 -12.22 23.67 -28.37
N GLN A 28 -11.22 24.43 -27.92
CA GLN A 28 -10.02 24.66 -28.70
C GLN A 28 -9.29 23.33 -28.72
N SER A 29 -9.31 22.67 -29.87
CA SER A 29 -8.39 21.58 -30.18
C SER A 29 -6.98 22.17 -30.23
N GLN A 30 -6.33 22.31 -29.06
CA GLN A 30 -4.89 22.42 -29.03
C GLN A 30 -4.34 21.03 -29.38
N GLN A 31 -4.07 20.81 -30.66
CA GLN A 31 -3.11 19.81 -31.09
C GLN A 31 -1.78 20.18 -30.45
N GLN A 32 -1.46 19.55 -29.32
CA GLN A 32 -0.09 19.51 -28.84
C GLN A 32 0.72 18.73 -29.87
N SER A 33 1.41 19.47 -30.72
CA SER A 33 2.48 18.99 -31.57
C SER A 33 3.55 18.40 -30.66
N TRP A 34 3.65 17.08 -30.64
CA TRP A 34 4.82 16.40 -30.12
C TRP A 34 5.98 16.81 -31.01
N LYS A 35 6.92 17.61 -30.47
CA LYS A 35 8.20 17.87 -31.13
C LYS A 35 8.94 16.54 -31.20
N ARG A 36 8.83 15.87 -32.34
CA ARG A 36 9.79 14.86 -32.80
C ARG A 36 11.17 15.49 -32.67
N MET A 37 12.02 14.98 -31.76
CA MET A 37 13.46 15.14 -31.92
C MET A 37 13.90 14.19 -33.04
N ALA A 38 13.59 14.60 -34.27
CA ALA A 38 14.28 14.14 -35.44
C ALA A 38 14.95 15.41 -35.98
N SER A 39 16.25 15.54 -35.72
CA SER A 39 17.08 16.44 -36.51
C SER A 39 16.89 16.03 -37.97
N THR A 40 16.37 16.94 -38.78
CA THR A 40 16.18 16.76 -40.21
C THR A 40 17.53 16.45 -40.85
N VAL A 41 17.80 15.16 -41.08
CA VAL A 41 18.72 14.76 -42.14
C VAL A 41 17.86 14.77 -43.39
N GLU A 42 18.23 15.61 -44.35
CA GLU A 42 17.53 15.77 -45.62
C GLU A 42 17.23 14.41 -46.24
N ALA A 43 15.98 14.22 -46.64
CA ALA A 43 15.52 13.02 -47.29
C ALA A 43 16.13 12.93 -48.68
N SER A 44 17.11 12.04 -48.85
CA SER A 44 17.52 11.53 -50.15
C SER A 44 17.86 10.05 -50.06
N ASN A 45 16.81 9.23 -49.95
CA ASN A 45 16.60 8.00 -50.71
C ASN A 45 15.38 7.29 -50.11
N GLU A 46 14.34 7.12 -50.92
CA GLU A 46 13.36 6.06 -50.69
C GLU A 46 14.09 4.71 -50.92
N GLY A 47 14.80 4.26 -49.89
CA GLY A 47 15.37 2.93 -49.85
C GLY A 47 14.23 1.95 -49.62
N ILE A 48 13.96 1.10 -50.62
CA ILE A 48 13.19 -0.12 -50.43
C ILE A 48 13.90 -0.91 -49.33
N GLU A 49 13.34 -0.92 -48.12
CA GLU A 49 13.87 -1.73 -47.03
C GLU A 49 13.58 -3.19 -47.38
N GLU A 50 14.52 -3.82 -48.11
CA GLU A 50 14.42 -5.23 -48.46
C GLU A 50 14.28 -6.04 -47.17
N LYS A 51 13.15 -6.71 -47.01
CA LYS A 51 12.94 -7.64 -45.91
C LYS A 51 13.91 -8.81 -46.07
N LEU A 52 14.99 -8.78 -45.29
CA LEU A 52 15.99 -9.83 -45.29
C LEU A 52 15.41 -11.11 -44.66
N THR A 53 15.41 -12.20 -45.43
CA THR A 53 15.11 -13.54 -44.90
C THR A 53 16.33 -14.05 -44.13
N ALA A 54 16.15 -14.40 -42.86
CA ALA A 54 17.16 -15.07 -42.05
C ALA A 54 16.52 -16.20 -41.23
N PRO A 55 17.30 -17.19 -40.77
CA PRO A 55 16.81 -18.21 -39.84
C PRO A 55 16.17 -17.60 -38.59
N TYR A 56 15.17 -18.28 -38.04
CA TYR A 56 14.54 -17.86 -36.78
C TYR A 56 15.58 -17.71 -35.67
N GLY A 57 15.55 -16.57 -34.96
CA GLY A 57 16.49 -16.24 -33.89
C GLY A 57 17.78 -15.55 -34.36
N SER A 58 18.01 -15.38 -35.66
CA SER A 58 19.22 -14.73 -36.21
C SER A 58 18.98 -13.32 -36.78
N TRP A 59 17.76 -12.77 -36.62
CA TRP A 59 17.49 -11.39 -36.99
C TRP A 59 18.28 -10.44 -36.10
N LYS A 60 18.97 -9.48 -36.72
CA LYS A 60 19.62 -8.41 -35.97
C LYS A 60 18.54 -7.59 -35.27
N SER A 61 18.57 -7.59 -33.95
CA SER A 61 17.67 -6.82 -33.12
C SER A 61 18.38 -5.56 -32.62
N PRO A 62 17.77 -4.37 -32.71
CA PRO A 62 18.27 -3.17 -32.03
C PRO A 62 18.08 -3.25 -30.51
N ILE A 63 17.28 -4.20 -30.01
CA ILE A 63 17.08 -4.46 -28.58
C ILE A 63 18.22 -5.37 -28.10
N THR A 64 19.24 -4.78 -27.49
CA THR A 64 20.38 -5.49 -26.90
C THR A 64 20.09 -5.95 -25.48
N ALA A 65 20.92 -6.86 -24.94
CA ALA A 65 20.84 -7.27 -23.54
C ALA A 65 21.01 -6.09 -22.56
N ASP A 66 21.81 -5.09 -22.92
CA ASP A 66 22.00 -3.87 -22.12
C ASP A 66 20.75 -2.99 -22.10
N VAL A 67 20.04 -2.89 -23.23
CA VAL A 67 18.75 -2.17 -23.31
C VAL A 67 17.70 -2.85 -22.43
N VAL A 68 17.67 -4.18 -22.42
CA VAL A 68 16.72 -4.95 -21.59
C VAL A 68 17.08 -4.83 -20.11
N SER A 69 18.35 -4.99 -19.74
CA SER A 69 18.79 -4.98 -18.34
C SER A 69 18.83 -3.58 -17.71
N GLY A 70 19.16 -2.54 -18.49
CA GLY A 70 19.19 -1.15 -18.02
C GLY A 70 17.88 -0.39 -18.20
N GLY A 71 16.97 -0.86 -19.07
CA GLY A 71 15.75 -0.15 -19.42
C GLY A 71 14.55 -0.38 -18.50
N GLU A 72 14.57 -1.42 -17.67
CA GLU A 72 13.39 -1.79 -16.86
C GLU A 72 13.41 -1.16 -15.46
N LYS A 73 12.90 0.07 -15.37
CA LYS A 73 12.46 0.64 -14.08
C LYS A 73 11.17 -0.06 -13.65
N ARG A 74 11.26 -0.92 -12.65
CA ARG A 74 10.09 -1.56 -12.04
C ARG A 74 9.53 -0.64 -10.97
N LEU A 75 8.24 -0.35 -11.11
CA LEU A 75 7.46 0.37 -10.12
C LEU A 75 6.70 -0.65 -9.26
N GLY A 76 6.72 -0.46 -7.95
CA GLY A 76 6.00 -1.30 -6.99
C GLY A 76 5.62 -0.50 -5.76
N GLY A 77 4.90 -1.13 -4.83
CA GLY A 77 4.57 -0.61 -3.51
C GLY A 77 4.23 0.89 -3.47
N SER A 78 2.96 1.24 -3.56
CA SER A 78 2.53 2.64 -3.51
C SER A 78 1.87 3.03 -2.18
N ALA A 79 1.99 4.31 -1.85
CA ALA A 79 1.30 4.92 -0.72
C ALA A 79 0.92 6.37 -1.05
N VAL A 80 -0.09 6.87 -0.35
CA VAL A 80 -0.48 8.29 -0.41
C VAL A 80 -0.40 8.83 1.02
N ASP A 81 0.25 9.98 1.19
CA ASP A 81 0.35 10.63 2.49
C ASP A 81 -0.91 11.45 2.85
N ALA A 82 -0.90 12.10 4.01
CA ALA A 82 -2.02 12.92 4.47
C ALA A 82 -2.27 14.18 3.61
N HIS A 83 -1.29 14.61 2.81
CA HIS A 83 -1.40 15.76 1.91
C HIS A 83 -1.86 15.35 0.50
N GLY A 84 -2.09 14.05 0.26
CA GLY A 84 -2.47 13.53 -1.04
C GLY A 84 -1.28 13.23 -1.96
N ARG A 85 -0.04 13.25 -1.44
CA ARG A 85 1.16 13.03 -2.25
C ARG A 85 1.42 11.55 -2.49
N LEU A 86 1.69 11.18 -3.74
CA LEU A 86 2.03 9.81 -4.13
C LEU A 86 3.49 9.47 -3.81
N PHE A 87 3.68 8.27 -3.28
CA PHE A 87 4.97 7.61 -3.08
C PHE A 87 4.95 6.23 -3.73
N TRP A 88 6.08 5.80 -4.29
CA TRP A 88 6.24 4.47 -4.88
C TRP A 88 7.66 3.94 -4.70
N LEU A 89 7.80 2.62 -4.81
CA LEU A 89 9.10 1.97 -4.92
C LEU A 89 9.51 1.90 -6.39
N GLU A 90 10.74 2.29 -6.69
CA GLU A 90 11.32 2.23 -8.02
C GLU A 90 12.66 1.50 -8.00
N SER A 91 12.86 0.55 -8.93
CA SER A 91 14.16 -0.12 -9.08
C SER A 91 15.20 0.83 -9.69
N ARG A 92 16.46 0.63 -9.30
CA ARG A 92 17.63 1.28 -9.89
C ARG A 92 18.58 0.19 -10.42
N PRO A 93 18.37 -0.36 -11.63
CA PRO A 93 19.25 -1.39 -12.19
C PRO A 93 20.73 -0.96 -12.22
N THR A 94 20.98 0.31 -12.52
CA THR A 94 22.31 0.93 -12.56
C THR A 94 22.94 1.20 -11.19
N GLU A 95 22.20 1.03 -10.10
CA GLU A 95 22.67 1.23 -8.72
C GLU A 95 22.61 -0.08 -7.95
N SER A 96 23.26 -1.12 -8.50
CA SER A 96 23.29 -2.48 -7.95
C SER A 96 21.90 -3.09 -7.73
N GLY A 97 20.91 -2.68 -8.53
CA GLY A 97 19.54 -3.17 -8.44
C GLY A 97 18.79 -2.73 -7.19
N ARG A 98 19.25 -1.69 -6.47
CA ARG A 98 18.56 -1.22 -5.26
C ARG A 98 17.16 -0.71 -5.57
N VAL A 99 16.28 -0.76 -4.57
CA VAL A 99 14.91 -0.25 -4.65
C VAL A 99 14.82 1.02 -3.82
N VAL A 100 14.28 2.08 -4.41
CA VAL A 100 14.24 3.43 -3.83
C VAL A 100 12.79 3.82 -3.59
N LEU A 101 12.50 4.37 -2.41
CA LEU A 101 11.25 5.09 -2.20
C LEU A 101 11.36 6.46 -2.87
N VAL A 102 10.45 6.71 -3.79
CA VAL A 102 10.35 7.93 -4.57
C VAL A 102 9.05 8.64 -4.21
N ARG A 103 9.10 9.96 -4.18
CA ARG A 103 7.94 10.83 -3.97
C ARG A 103 7.63 11.60 -5.24
N GLU A 104 6.35 11.81 -5.51
CA GLU A 104 5.93 12.66 -6.60
C GLU A 104 6.47 14.10 -6.44
N PRO A 105 6.74 14.79 -7.57
CA PRO A 105 7.17 16.19 -7.53
C PRO A 105 6.10 17.10 -6.92
N GLU A 106 6.54 18.24 -6.36
CA GLU A 106 5.62 19.28 -5.84
C GLU A 106 4.80 19.96 -6.93
N LYS A 107 5.35 20.05 -8.16
CA LYS A 107 4.69 20.67 -9.31
C LYS A 107 4.64 19.68 -10.48
N PRO A 108 3.54 19.68 -11.25
CA PRO A 108 3.48 18.90 -12.48
C PRO A 108 4.61 19.29 -13.44
N GLY A 109 5.39 18.30 -13.87
CA GLY A 109 6.50 18.48 -14.82
C GLY A 109 7.90 18.56 -14.19
N ASP A 110 8.01 18.66 -12.86
CA ASP A 110 9.28 18.51 -12.17
C ASP A 110 9.66 17.02 -12.04
N GLU A 111 10.94 16.75 -11.77
CA GLU A 111 11.43 15.37 -11.57
C GLU A 111 10.98 14.79 -10.21
N PRO A 112 10.69 13.48 -10.14
CA PRO A 112 10.44 12.80 -8.87
C PRO A 112 11.61 12.92 -7.89
N ILE A 113 11.28 12.90 -6.60
CA ILE A 113 12.26 13.10 -5.52
C ILE A 113 12.58 11.75 -4.87
N ASP A 114 13.85 11.35 -4.93
CA ASP A 114 14.35 10.19 -4.19
C ASP A 114 14.34 10.47 -2.68
N ILE A 115 13.60 9.66 -1.92
CA ILE A 115 13.53 9.76 -0.46
C ILE A 115 14.61 8.87 0.18
N THR A 116 14.90 7.72 -0.40
CA THR A 116 15.88 6.77 0.17
C THR A 116 17.33 7.19 -0.14
N PRO A 117 18.19 7.37 0.87
CA PRO A 117 19.62 7.65 0.65
C PRO A 117 20.34 6.52 -0.12
N LYS A 118 21.50 6.83 -0.69
CA LYS A 118 22.22 5.92 -1.61
C LYS A 118 22.68 4.63 -0.94
N GLU A 119 22.92 4.67 0.37
CA GLU A 119 23.42 3.55 1.17
C GLU A 119 22.33 2.54 1.54
N PHE A 120 21.05 2.88 1.27
CA PHE A 120 19.88 2.10 1.65
C PHE A 120 19.09 1.61 0.44
N ALA A 121 18.39 0.50 0.64
CA ALA A 121 17.48 -0.08 -0.33
C ALA A 121 16.20 -0.54 0.38
N VAL A 122 15.05 -0.07 -0.09
CA VAL A 122 13.75 -0.36 0.53
C VAL A 122 13.21 -1.69 0.00
N ARG A 123 13.58 -2.78 0.66
CA ARG A 123 13.16 -4.14 0.32
C ARG A 123 13.31 -5.07 1.51
N THR A 124 12.31 -5.93 1.72
CA THR A 124 12.34 -7.02 2.68
C THR A 124 12.38 -8.36 1.96
N VAL A 125 12.93 -9.39 2.60
CA VAL A 125 12.92 -10.79 2.15
C VAL A 125 12.00 -11.67 3.02
N ALA A 126 11.12 -11.06 3.82
CA ALA A 126 10.13 -11.81 4.59
C ALA A 126 9.33 -12.75 3.68
N GLN A 127 9.16 -13.99 4.12
CA GLN A 127 8.53 -15.08 3.39
C GLN A 127 9.16 -15.30 1.99
N GLU A 128 10.46 -15.04 1.85
CA GLU A 128 11.32 -15.15 0.65
C GLU A 128 10.96 -14.21 -0.52
N TYR A 129 9.68 -13.89 -0.70
CA TYR A 129 9.20 -13.00 -1.75
C TYR A 129 9.34 -11.51 -1.39
N GLY A 130 9.15 -11.19 -0.11
CA GLY A 130 9.04 -9.83 0.37
C GLY A 130 7.68 -9.17 0.07
N GLY A 131 7.59 -7.88 0.39
CA GLY A 131 6.36 -7.08 0.25
C GLY A 131 6.14 -6.19 1.46
N GLY A 132 5.37 -5.11 1.31
CA GLY A 132 5.09 -4.19 2.42
C GLY A 132 6.35 -3.61 3.07
N ALA A 133 7.38 -3.30 2.27
CA ALA A 133 8.71 -2.92 2.75
C ALA A 133 8.78 -1.51 3.38
N PHE A 134 7.71 -0.72 3.32
CA PHE A 134 7.66 0.60 3.94
C PHE A 134 6.24 0.98 4.38
N LYS A 135 6.18 1.94 5.29
CA LYS A 135 4.95 2.62 5.71
C LYS A 135 5.23 4.08 6.00
N ILE A 136 4.31 4.95 5.57
CA ILE A 136 4.36 6.39 5.79
C ILE A 136 3.25 6.79 6.77
N SER A 137 3.58 7.70 7.69
CA SER A 137 2.62 8.39 8.55
C SER A 137 3.15 9.77 8.90
N GLY A 138 2.38 10.81 8.55
CA GLY A 138 2.85 12.20 8.62
C GLY A 138 4.15 12.37 7.85
N ASP A 139 5.15 12.97 8.50
CA ASP A 139 6.48 13.22 7.92
C ASP A 139 7.47 12.06 8.16
N THR A 140 7.00 10.93 8.68
CA THR A 140 7.85 9.77 9.00
C THR A 140 7.60 8.64 8.01
N VAL A 141 8.70 8.05 7.52
CA VAL A 141 8.71 6.73 6.89
C VAL A 141 9.41 5.72 7.79
N ILE A 142 8.82 4.54 7.92
CA ILE A 142 9.49 3.35 8.43
C ILE A 142 9.64 2.37 7.28
N PHE A 143 10.84 1.81 7.10
CA PHE A 143 11.11 0.87 6.02
C PHE A 143 12.06 -0.26 6.43
N SER A 144 11.96 -1.40 5.75
CA SER A 144 12.90 -2.51 5.87
C SER A 144 14.07 -2.28 4.91
N ASN A 145 15.27 -2.23 5.46
CA ASN A 145 16.48 -2.08 4.66
C ASN A 145 16.95 -3.44 4.10
N TYR A 146 17.23 -3.51 2.80
CA TYR A 146 17.55 -4.77 2.14
C TYR A 146 18.82 -5.44 2.70
N ARG A 147 19.84 -4.64 3.02
CA ARG A 147 21.17 -5.12 3.33
C ARG A 147 21.23 -5.94 4.63
N ASP A 148 20.53 -5.46 5.65
CA ASP A 148 20.56 -6.02 7.01
C ASP A 148 19.20 -6.49 7.50
N GLN A 149 18.14 -6.28 6.71
CA GLN A 149 16.74 -6.62 7.02
C GLN A 149 16.17 -5.92 8.27
N ARG A 150 16.85 -4.90 8.79
CA ARG A 150 16.40 -4.12 9.94
C ARG A 150 15.36 -3.08 9.52
N LEU A 151 14.54 -2.66 10.48
CA LEU A 151 13.65 -1.52 10.29
C LEU A 151 14.39 -0.21 10.58
N TYR A 152 14.20 0.75 9.71
CA TYR A 152 14.73 2.10 9.82
C TYR A 152 13.61 3.12 9.80
N LYS A 153 13.76 4.17 10.60
CA LYS A 153 12.91 5.36 10.65
C LYS A 153 13.64 6.52 9.99
N GLN A 154 12.94 7.23 9.11
CA GLN A 154 13.49 8.40 8.43
C GLN A 154 12.42 9.50 8.32
N SER A 155 12.86 10.75 8.35
CA SER A 155 12.05 11.92 8.03
C SER A 155 11.94 12.11 6.52
N ILE A 156 10.74 12.36 6.02
CA ILE A 156 10.47 12.61 4.59
C ILE A 156 10.80 14.07 4.22
N VAL A 157 10.77 14.98 5.20
CA VAL A 157 10.99 16.42 4.97
C VAL A 157 12.48 16.78 4.99
N SER A 158 13.29 16.04 5.74
CA SER A 158 14.73 16.26 5.85
C SER A 158 15.49 15.09 5.21
N THR A 159 15.80 15.19 3.93
CA THR A 159 16.61 14.19 3.21
C THR A 159 18.04 14.09 3.73
N ASP A 160 18.53 15.12 4.43
CA ASP A 160 19.88 15.18 4.98
C ASP A 160 20.04 14.37 6.29
N SER A 161 18.94 13.97 6.92
CA SER A 161 19.00 13.13 8.12
C SER A 161 19.11 11.66 7.73
N SER A 162 20.21 11.01 8.15
CA SER A 162 20.41 9.58 7.94
C SER A 162 19.31 8.74 8.63
N PRO A 163 18.80 7.67 8.00
CA PRO A 163 17.85 6.75 8.61
C PRO A 163 18.35 6.18 9.94
N VAL A 164 17.48 6.17 10.95
CA VAL A 164 17.80 5.67 12.30
C VAL A 164 17.23 4.26 12.47
N PRO A 165 18.01 3.26 12.89
CA PRO A 165 17.51 1.91 13.10
C PRO A 165 16.53 1.84 14.27
N LEU A 166 15.46 1.05 14.11
CA LEU A 166 14.45 0.79 15.14
C LEU A 166 14.58 -0.59 15.78
N THR A 167 15.24 -1.54 15.10
CA THR A 167 15.38 -2.94 15.55
C THR A 167 16.84 -3.27 15.85
N PRO A 168 17.13 -4.25 16.73
CA PRO A 168 18.49 -4.66 17.05
C PRO A 168 19.31 -5.05 15.82
N ASP A 169 20.63 -4.96 15.96
CA ASP A 169 21.56 -5.59 15.02
C ASP A 169 21.85 -7.01 15.51
N TYR A 170 21.47 -8.00 14.72
CA TYR A 170 21.68 -9.41 15.03
C TYR A 170 22.97 -9.97 14.40
N GLY A 171 23.83 -9.11 13.84
CA GLY A 171 25.06 -9.52 13.16
C GLY A 171 24.84 -10.07 11.74
N GLY A 172 23.61 -9.95 11.21
CA GLY A 172 23.24 -10.39 9.86
C GLY A 172 21.74 -10.32 9.60
N PRO A 173 21.29 -10.61 8.36
CA PRO A 173 19.88 -10.54 7.94
C PRO A 173 19.08 -11.79 8.39
N THR A 174 19.20 -12.17 9.66
CA THR A 174 18.53 -13.35 10.24
C THR A 174 17.11 -13.05 10.71
N VAL A 175 16.76 -11.78 10.86
CA VAL A 175 15.41 -11.34 11.22
C VAL A 175 14.97 -10.30 10.20
N CYS A 176 13.78 -10.48 9.63
CA CYS A 176 13.22 -9.54 8.67
C CYS A 176 11.79 -9.15 9.05
N TYR A 177 11.38 -7.99 8.54
CA TYR A 177 10.12 -7.36 8.89
C TYR A 177 9.35 -6.94 7.63
N ALA A 178 8.02 -7.05 7.66
CA ALA A 178 7.17 -6.73 6.54
C ALA A 178 5.77 -6.24 6.93
N ASP A 179 5.20 -5.43 6.05
CA ASP A 179 3.81 -4.97 6.05
C ASP A 179 3.36 -4.35 7.38
N GLY A 180 4.16 -3.42 7.88
CA GLY A 180 3.87 -2.75 9.13
C GLY A 180 2.82 -1.65 9.06
N VAL A 181 2.28 -1.31 10.24
CA VAL A 181 1.24 -0.30 10.46
C VAL A 181 1.56 0.50 11.72
N PHE A 182 1.31 1.80 11.67
CA PHE A 182 1.44 2.67 12.85
C PHE A 182 0.26 2.46 13.79
N ASP A 183 0.57 2.33 15.08
CA ASP A 183 -0.39 2.39 16.17
C ASP A 183 -0.14 3.69 16.94
N LEU A 184 -0.93 4.71 16.59
CA LEU A 184 -0.80 6.06 17.15
C LEU A 184 -1.22 6.14 18.62
N ARG A 185 -2.08 5.22 19.09
CA ARG A 185 -2.56 5.21 20.48
C ARG A 185 -1.43 4.89 21.46
N PHE A 186 -0.53 3.99 21.06
CA PHE A 186 0.61 3.56 21.85
C PHE A 186 1.95 4.09 21.34
N ASN A 187 1.93 4.97 20.32
CA ASN A 187 3.13 5.47 19.64
C ASN A 187 4.14 4.36 19.30
N ARG A 188 3.63 3.31 18.63
CA ARG A 188 4.41 2.12 18.27
C ARG A 188 4.20 1.74 16.80
N PHE A 189 5.08 0.89 16.30
CA PHE A 189 4.96 0.28 14.99
C PHE A 189 4.66 -1.21 15.16
N VAL A 190 3.61 -1.69 14.52
CA VAL A 190 3.21 -3.10 14.52
C VAL A 190 3.53 -3.69 13.17
N THR A 191 4.23 -4.82 13.11
CA THR A 191 4.69 -5.42 11.84
C THR A 191 4.75 -6.93 11.96
N VAL A 192 4.71 -7.62 10.82
CA VAL A 192 5.14 -9.01 10.77
C VAL A 192 6.66 -9.06 10.95
N ARG A 193 7.13 -10.03 11.74
CA ARG A 193 8.52 -10.42 11.90
C ARG A 193 8.65 -11.88 11.51
N GLU A 194 9.69 -12.18 10.75
CA GLU A 194 10.14 -13.54 10.47
C GLU A 194 11.55 -13.71 11.04
N ASP A 195 11.71 -14.69 11.93
CA ASP A 195 12.92 -14.89 12.72
C ASP A 195 13.58 -16.23 12.41
N ARG A 196 14.78 -16.18 11.83
CA ARG A 196 15.61 -17.35 11.46
C ARG A 196 16.73 -17.62 12.47
N ARG A 197 16.80 -16.90 13.60
CA ARG A 197 17.91 -17.03 14.57
C ARG A 197 17.94 -18.41 15.23
N GLU A 198 16.78 -18.96 15.55
CA GLU A 198 16.67 -20.29 16.16
C GLU A 198 16.68 -21.41 15.11
N ASN A 199 15.96 -21.22 14.00
CA ASN A 199 15.88 -22.19 12.91
C ASN A 199 15.77 -21.48 11.56
N SER A 200 16.75 -21.71 10.68
CA SER A 200 16.78 -21.10 9.35
C SER A 200 15.86 -21.76 8.33
N LEU A 201 15.50 -23.04 8.53
CA LEU A 201 14.64 -23.79 7.62
C LEU A 201 13.15 -23.56 7.91
N ASN A 202 12.80 -23.42 9.19
CA ASN A 202 11.44 -23.15 9.65
C ASN A 202 11.45 -21.89 10.51
N PRO A 203 11.54 -20.70 9.87
CA PRO A 203 11.53 -19.44 10.61
C PRO A 203 10.23 -19.24 11.36
N THR A 204 10.32 -18.64 12.54
CA THR A 204 9.14 -18.29 13.32
C THR A 204 8.56 -16.98 12.80
N THR A 205 7.32 -17.01 12.31
CA THR A 205 6.58 -15.79 11.92
C THR A 205 5.72 -15.31 13.08
N THR A 206 5.78 -14.02 13.40
CA THR A 206 5.00 -13.40 14.49
C THR A 206 4.54 -12.00 14.10
N ILE A 207 3.47 -11.51 14.72
CA ILE A 207 3.15 -10.07 14.72
C ILE A 207 3.77 -9.48 15.97
N ILE A 208 4.63 -8.49 15.79
CA ILE A 208 5.37 -7.84 16.88
C ILE A 208 5.05 -6.35 16.95
N SER A 209 5.47 -5.72 18.04
CA SER A 209 5.43 -4.27 18.23
C SER A 209 6.78 -3.69 18.60
N ILE A 210 7.04 -2.49 18.08
CA ILE A 210 8.26 -1.71 18.31
C ILE A 210 7.85 -0.34 18.82
N ASP A 211 8.32 0.02 20.01
CA ASP A 211 8.10 1.35 20.59
C ASP A 211 8.85 2.42 19.76
N LEU A 212 8.15 3.49 19.37
CA LEU A 212 8.73 4.62 18.61
C LEU A 212 9.15 5.78 19.49
N SER A 213 8.85 5.74 20.79
CA SER A 213 9.25 6.73 21.80
C SER A 213 10.62 6.43 22.41
N ASN A 214 10.99 5.16 22.47
CA ASN A 214 12.25 4.74 23.06
C ASN A 214 13.43 5.13 22.17
N LYS A 215 14.41 5.80 22.77
CA LYS A 215 15.66 6.17 22.08
C LYS A 215 16.65 5.01 21.99
N ASN A 216 16.50 4.03 22.88
CA ASN A 216 17.34 2.84 22.90
C ASN A 216 16.66 1.72 22.11
N ILE A 217 17.44 1.04 21.28
CA ILE A 217 16.98 -0.11 20.52
C ILE A 217 16.74 -1.27 21.48
N GLN A 218 15.55 -1.87 21.41
CA GLN A 218 15.13 -3.01 22.23
C GLN A 218 14.62 -4.15 21.36
N GLU A 219 14.56 -5.35 21.93
CA GLU A 219 13.90 -6.47 21.28
C GLU A 219 12.41 -6.19 21.09
N PRO A 220 11.84 -6.41 19.88
CA PRO A 220 10.43 -6.18 19.65
C PRO A 220 9.55 -7.10 20.51
N LYS A 221 8.44 -6.56 21.02
CA LYS A 221 7.48 -7.33 21.83
C LYS A 221 6.53 -8.11 20.94
N VAL A 222 6.40 -9.42 21.16
CA VAL A 222 5.43 -10.27 20.44
C VAL A 222 4.00 -9.92 20.87
N LEU A 223 3.12 -9.72 19.88
CA LEU A 223 1.69 -9.48 20.06
C LEU A 223 0.83 -10.68 19.65
N VAL A 224 1.21 -11.38 18.58
CA VAL A 224 0.51 -12.57 18.08
C VAL A 224 1.52 -13.61 17.62
N ASP A 225 1.31 -14.84 18.06
CA ASP A 225 2.07 -16.05 17.74
C ASP A 225 1.19 -17.32 17.78
N GLY A 226 1.82 -18.46 17.49
CA GLY A 226 1.22 -19.80 17.61
C GLY A 226 0.73 -20.45 16.31
N ASN A 227 1.01 -19.85 15.15
CA ASN A 227 0.66 -20.35 13.81
C ASN A 227 1.89 -20.14 12.92
N ASP A 228 1.96 -20.80 11.76
CA ASP A 228 3.19 -20.81 10.96
C ASP A 228 3.44 -19.46 10.27
N PHE A 229 2.36 -18.84 9.77
CA PHE A 229 2.45 -17.63 8.96
C PHE A 229 1.41 -16.57 9.34
N TYR A 230 1.84 -15.31 9.22
CA TYR A 230 1.03 -14.13 9.47
C TYR A 230 1.24 -13.10 8.35
N ALA A 231 0.18 -12.37 8.00
CA ALA A 231 0.26 -11.29 7.04
C ALA A 231 -0.77 -10.19 7.32
N PHE A 232 -0.51 -9.03 6.72
CA PHE A 232 -1.46 -7.92 6.65
C PHE A 232 -2.03 -7.43 8.00
N PRO A 233 -1.20 -7.10 9.02
CA PRO A 233 -1.70 -6.46 10.22
C PRO A 233 -2.33 -5.09 9.88
N ARG A 234 -3.56 -4.86 10.33
CA ARG A 234 -4.31 -3.62 10.12
C ARG A 234 -4.94 -3.13 11.41
N MET A 235 -4.48 -1.97 11.87
CA MET A 235 -5.09 -1.27 13.00
C MET A 235 -6.43 -0.67 12.58
N ASP A 236 -7.40 -0.73 13.47
CA ASP A 236 -8.63 0.04 13.32
C ASP A 236 -8.38 1.53 13.60
N HIS A 237 -9.33 2.39 13.23
CA HIS A 237 -9.15 3.84 13.32
C HIS A 237 -8.89 4.35 14.75
N LYS A 238 -9.35 3.61 15.77
CA LYS A 238 -9.19 3.98 17.18
C LYS A 238 -7.95 3.37 17.83
N GLY A 239 -7.27 2.43 17.18
CA GLY A 239 -6.20 1.65 17.81
C GLY A 239 -6.71 0.74 18.94
N GLU A 240 -7.98 0.35 18.90
CA GLU A 240 -8.59 -0.56 19.88
C GLU A 240 -8.56 -2.02 19.38
N ARG A 241 -8.42 -2.21 18.06
CA ARG A 241 -8.45 -3.52 17.42
C ARG A 241 -7.43 -3.61 16.31
N ILE A 242 -6.96 -4.84 16.09
CA ILE A 242 -6.07 -5.20 14.98
C ILE A 242 -6.67 -6.39 14.23
N ALA A 243 -6.65 -6.34 12.90
CA ALA A 243 -7.01 -7.46 12.04
C ALA A 243 -5.76 -7.99 11.34
N TRP A 244 -5.70 -9.30 11.08
CA TRP A 244 -4.61 -9.93 10.31
C TRP A 244 -5.12 -11.18 9.58
N ILE A 245 -4.32 -11.68 8.64
CA ILE A 245 -4.47 -13.01 8.07
C ILE A 245 -3.44 -13.93 8.70
N GLU A 246 -3.84 -15.15 9.03
CA GLU A 246 -2.93 -16.24 9.38
C GLU A 246 -3.28 -17.51 8.60
N TRP A 247 -2.27 -18.36 8.39
CA TRP A 247 -2.42 -19.68 7.79
C TRP A 247 -1.28 -20.57 8.29
N GLY A 248 -1.46 -21.87 8.09
CA GLY A 248 -0.52 -22.89 8.55
C GLY A 248 -0.39 -24.03 7.56
N HIS A 249 0.71 -24.77 7.69
CA HIS A 249 0.97 -25.95 6.90
C HIS A 249 -0.15 -27.00 7.06
N PRO A 250 -0.47 -27.77 6.00
CA PRO A 250 0.18 -27.80 4.69
C PRO A 250 -0.34 -26.75 3.68
N ASN A 251 -1.22 -25.84 4.09
CA ASN A 251 -1.92 -24.94 3.18
C ASN A 251 -1.07 -23.72 2.83
N MET A 252 -1.11 -23.30 1.56
CA MET A 252 -0.67 -21.96 1.15
C MET A 252 -1.80 -20.95 1.39
N PRO A 253 -1.51 -19.63 1.43
CA PRO A 253 -2.55 -18.64 1.78
C PRO A 253 -3.71 -18.61 0.79
N TRP A 254 -3.52 -19.06 -0.46
CA TRP A 254 -4.58 -19.20 -1.47
C TRP A 254 -5.38 -20.51 -1.37
N ASP A 255 -4.87 -21.52 -0.65
CA ASP A 255 -5.58 -22.79 -0.43
C ASP A 255 -6.58 -22.63 0.72
N LYS A 256 -6.08 -22.16 1.87
CA LYS A 256 -6.88 -21.88 3.06
C LYS A 256 -6.16 -20.86 3.94
N SER A 257 -6.90 -19.84 4.36
CA SER A 257 -6.41 -18.85 5.31
C SER A 257 -7.53 -18.41 6.25
N GLU A 258 -7.17 -17.72 7.33
CA GLU A 258 -8.13 -17.26 8.32
C GLU A 258 -7.98 -15.75 8.54
N LEU A 259 -9.12 -15.06 8.61
CA LEU A 259 -9.17 -13.66 9.00
C LEU A 259 -9.44 -13.57 10.49
N TRP A 260 -8.54 -12.95 11.23
CA TRP A 260 -8.65 -12.77 12.66
C TRP A 260 -8.76 -11.29 13.05
N VAL A 261 -9.47 -11.04 14.16
CA VAL A 261 -9.54 -9.75 14.83
C VAL A 261 -9.14 -9.91 16.28
N GLY A 262 -8.13 -9.14 16.69
CA GLY A 262 -7.63 -9.03 18.05
C GLY A 262 -8.06 -7.72 18.71
N TYR A 263 -8.36 -7.79 20.01
CA TYR A 263 -8.71 -6.64 20.85
C TYR A 263 -7.51 -6.22 21.67
N ILE A 264 -7.23 -4.92 21.69
CA ILE A 264 -6.06 -4.33 22.32
C ILE A 264 -6.44 -3.75 23.68
N SER A 265 -5.80 -4.24 24.74
CA SER A 265 -6.00 -3.77 26.11
C SER A 265 -5.33 -2.41 26.36
N GLU A 266 -5.54 -1.84 27.54
CA GLU A 266 -4.98 -0.54 27.92
C GLU A 266 -3.45 -0.53 28.01
N ASN A 267 -2.82 -1.70 28.19
CA ASN A 267 -1.37 -1.86 28.17
C ASN A 267 -0.80 -2.15 26.76
N GLY A 268 -1.66 -2.18 25.72
CA GLY A 268 -1.27 -2.40 24.33
C GLY A 268 -1.21 -3.86 23.88
N ASP A 269 -1.61 -4.82 24.71
CA ASP A 269 -1.55 -6.24 24.37
C ASP A 269 -2.81 -6.76 23.68
N VAL A 270 -2.66 -7.78 22.83
CA VAL A 270 -3.80 -8.49 22.24
C VAL A 270 -4.32 -9.50 23.27
N TYR A 271 -5.40 -9.17 23.96
CA TYR A 271 -5.91 -10.01 25.07
C TYR A 271 -7.04 -10.97 24.64
N LYS A 272 -7.64 -10.73 23.47
CA LYS A 272 -8.71 -11.57 22.91
C LYS A 272 -8.58 -11.57 21.39
N ARG A 273 -8.72 -12.74 20.76
CA ARG A 273 -8.78 -12.90 19.31
C ARG A 273 -10.04 -13.66 18.88
N ILE A 274 -10.60 -13.30 17.74
CA ILE A 274 -11.79 -13.91 17.16
C ILE A 274 -11.52 -14.17 15.68
N CYS A 275 -11.75 -15.40 15.21
CA CYS A 275 -11.75 -15.73 13.79
C CYS A 275 -13.07 -15.25 13.18
N VAL A 276 -12.98 -14.39 12.17
CA VAL A 276 -14.12 -13.74 11.50
C VAL A 276 -14.49 -14.47 10.21
N ALA A 277 -13.51 -15.04 9.50
CA ALA A 277 -13.71 -15.82 8.27
C ALA A 277 -12.61 -16.87 8.09
N GLY A 278 -12.88 -17.95 7.36
CA GLY A 278 -11.93 -19.05 7.11
C GLY A 278 -11.77 -20.11 8.21
N GLY A 279 -12.35 -19.88 9.39
CA GLY A 279 -12.27 -20.80 10.53
C GLY A 279 -13.29 -21.95 10.55
N ASP A 280 -14.24 -21.99 9.60
CA ASP A 280 -15.23 -23.08 9.52
C ASP A 280 -14.56 -24.35 8.96
N PRO A 281 -14.56 -25.49 9.66
CA PRO A 281 -13.95 -26.71 9.15
C PRO A 281 -14.74 -27.35 7.99
N THR A 282 -16.01 -26.98 7.80
CA THR A 282 -16.89 -27.52 6.75
C THR A 282 -16.77 -26.78 5.43
N LEU A 283 -16.13 -25.60 5.44
CA LEU A 283 -15.96 -24.74 4.27
C LEU A 283 -14.48 -24.40 4.08
N VAL A 284 -14.01 -24.43 2.84
CA VAL A 284 -12.66 -23.96 2.50
C VAL A 284 -12.78 -22.54 1.99
N GLU A 285 -12.23 -21.59 2.74
CA GLU A 285 -12.13 -20.18 2.34
C GLU A 285 -10.67 -19.71 2.39
N SER A 286 -10.35 -18.75 1.54
CA SER A 286 -9.07 -18.06 1.51
C SER A 286 -9.31 -16.54 1.56
N PRO A 287 -9.70 -15.98 2.72
CA PRO A 287 -9.76 -14.54 2.90
C PRO A 287 -8.40 -13.90 2.62
N THR A 288 -8.43 -12.81 1.87
CA THR A 288 -7.26 -12.02 1.53
C THR A 288 -7.37 -10.61 2.12
N LYS A 289 -6.21 -10.05 2.53
CA LYS A 289 -5.98 -8.67 2.96
C LYS A 289 -7.16 -7.97 3.67
N PRO A 290 -7.17 -7.92 5.02
CA PRO A 290 -8.16 -7.15 5.75
C PRO A 290 -8.05 -5.65 5.46
N LYS A 291 -9.18 -4.95 5.60
CA LYS A 291 -9.25 -3.50 5.67
C LYS A 291 -10.44 -3.07 6.53
N TRP A 292 -10.23 -2.04 7.33
CA TRP A 292 -11.29 -1.43 8.12
C TRP A 292 -12.04 -0.38 7.31
N SER A 293 -13.37 -0.42 7.35
CA SER A 293 -14.21 0.66 6.85
C SER A 293 -14.05 1.92 7.72
N PRO A 294 -13.92 3.13 7.14
CA PRO A 294 -13.83 4.39 7.90
C PRO A 294 -15.02 4.64 8.83
N LYS A 295 -16.21 4.15 8.46
CA LYS A 295 -17.43 4.33 9.25
C LYS A 295 -17.64 3.23 10.28
N GLY A 296 -16.92 2.10 10.16
CA GLY A 296 -17.23 0.83 10.82
C GLY A 296 -18.61 0.36 10.40
N LEU A 297 -18.70 -0.69 9.57
CA LEU A 297 -20.00 -1.27 9.27
C LEU A 297 -20.54 -1.90 10.56
N LYS A 298 -21.73 -1.48 11.00
CA LYS A 298 -22.49 -2.24 12.00
C LYS A 298 -23.01 -3.46 11.25
N GLY A 299 -22.40 -4.62 11.48
CA GLY A 299 -23.01 -5.87 11.08
C GLY A 299 -24.39 -6.02 11.73
N PRO A 300 -25.27 -6.87 11.19
CA PRO A 300 -26.61 -7.12 11.75
C PRO A 300 -26.58 -7.62 13.22
N THR A 301 -25.42 -8.06 13.70
CA THR A 301 -25.15 -8.52 15.07
C THR A 301 -24.58 -7.43 16.00
N GLY A 302 -24.48 -6.18 15.55
CA GLY A 302 -24.01 -5.04 16.37
C GLY A 302 -22.48 -4.93 16.51
N PHE A 303 -21.71 -5.82 15.88
CA PHE A 303 -20.25 -5.74 15.83
C PHE A 303 -19.76 -4.86 14.67
N LYS A 304 -18.66 -4.13 14.88
CA LYS A 304 -17.95 -3.41 13.82
C LYS A 304 -17.00 -4.37 13.12
N GLU A 305 -17.32 -4.84 11.92
CA GLU A 305 -16.51 -5.83 11.17
C GLU A 305 -15.28 -5.22 10.46
N ALA A 306 -14.25 -6.04 10.30
CA ALA A 306 -13.17 -5.81 9.34
C ALA A 306 -13.57 -6.48 8.02
N ASP A 307 -13.45 -5.77 6.90
CA ASP A 307 -13.81 -6.32 5.61
C ASP A 307 -12.60 -7.07 5.03
N SER A 308 -12.80 -8.29 4.53
CA SER A 308 -11.87 -8.90 3.57
C SER A 308 -12.31 -8.50 2.17
N TYR A 309 -11.40 -7.94 1.37
CA TYR A 309 -11.69 -7.59 -0.02
C TYR A 309 -10.94 -8.58 -0.92
N SER A 310 -11.67 -9.46 -1.61
CA SER A 310 -11.14 -10.20 -2.77
C SER A 310 -11.40 -9.39 -4.05
N CYS A 311 -10.40 -9.29 -4.93
CA CYS A 311 -10.59 -8.85 -6.31
C CYS A 311 -9.48 -9.43 -7.20
N VAL A 312 -9.82 -10.47 -7.96
CA VAL A 312 -9.35 -10.63 -9.34
C VAL A 312 -10.62 -10.75 -10.17
N GLY A 313 -11.01 -9.63 -10.82
CA GLY A 313 -12.24 -9.53 -11.61
C GLY A 313 -13.47 -9.05 -10.82
N GLY A 314 -13.69 -7.73 -10.80
CA GLY A 314 -15.03 -7.09 -10.85
C GLY A 314 -16.13 -7.41 -9.82
N PHE A 315 -15.93 -8.21 -8.79
CA PHE A 315 -17.00 -8.56 -7.83
C PHE A 315 -16.62 -8.23 -6.38
N VAL A 316 -17.50 -7.51 -5.69
CA VAL A 316 -17.45 -7.28 -4.24
C VAL A 316 -18.44 -8.24 -3.59
N ILE A 317 -17.97 -9.09 -2.67
CA ILE A 317 -18.82 -10.02 -1.92
C ILE A 317 -19.18 -9.38 -0.58
N GLU A 318 -20.43 -8.96 -0.40
CA GLU A 318 -20.99 -8.58 0.91
C GLU A 318 -21.77 -9.76 1.49
N LYS A 319 -21.49 -10.14 2.76
CA LYS A 319 -22.22 -11.20 3.47
C LYS A 319 -23.51 -10.62 4.05
N GLY A 320 -24.66 -11.00 3.47
CA GLY A 320 -25.99 -10.54 3.89
C GLY A 320 -26.51 -11.22 5.18
N SER A 321 -27.37 -10.53 5.92
CA SER A 321 -27.83 -10.85 7.29
C SER A 321 -28.74 -12.09 7.45
N THR A 322 -28.87 -12.93 6.43
CA THR A 322 -29.76 -14.11 6.46
C THR A 322 -29.10 -15.39 5.95
N GLY A 323 -27.78 -15.41 5.76
CA GLY A 323 -27.10 -16.57 5.20
C GLY A 323 -27.40 -16.83 3.71
N LEU A 324 -28.17 -15.96 3.04
CA LEU A 324 -28.29 -15.94 1.59
C LEU A 324 -27.33 -14.92 0.98
N LEU A 325 -26.46 -15.39 0.09
CA LEU A 325 -25.64 -14.54 -0.78
C LEU A 325 -26.55 -13.67 -1.64
N THR A 326 -26.43 -12.34 -1.52
CA THR A 326 -27.11 -11.40 -2.41
C THR A 326 -26.08 -10.83 -3.38
N PHE A 327 -26.18 -11.20 -4.65
CA PHE A 327 -25.33 -10.65 -5.70
C PHE A 327 -25.83 -9.25 -6.08
N ARG A 328 -25.03 -8.20 -5.83
CA ARG A 328 -25.31 -6.86 -6.37
C ARG A 328 -24.49 -6.63 -7.63
N LEU A 329 -25.16 -6.62 -8.78
CA LEU A 329 -24.57 -6.21 -10.05
C LEU A 329 -24.43 -4.68 -10.06
N LEU A 330 -23.21 -4.15 -9.92
CA LEU A 330 -22.94 -2.74 -10.22
C LEU A 330 -22.83 -2.59 -11.74
N SER A 331 -23.96 -2.32 -12.39
CA SER A 331 -23.98 -1.94 -13.81
C SER A 331 -23.38 -0.54 -13.96
N MET A 332 -22.17 -0.46 -14.54
CA MET A 332 -21.70 0.79 -15.15
C MET A 332 -22.55 1.04 -16.39
N LYS A 333 -23.50 1.99 -16.30
CA LYS A 333 -23.98 2.68 -17.50
C LYS A 333 -22.88 3.61 -17.98
N VAL A 334 -22.23 3.23 -19.07
CA VAL A 334 -21.45 4.14 -19.91
C VAL A 334 -22.47 4.94 -20.76
N PRO A 335 -22.30 6.27 -20.94
CA PRO A 335 -23.20 7.07 -21.79
C PRO A 335 -23.23 6.61 -23.24
#